data_AF-A0A7C9E2G4-F1
#
_entry.id   AF-A0A7C9E2G4-F1
#
_cell.length_a   1.000
_cell.length_b   1.000
_cell.length_c   1.000
_cell.angle_alpha   90.00
_cell.angle_beta   90.00
_cell.angle_gamma   90.00
#
_symmetry.space_group_name_H-M   'P 1'
#
loop_
_entity.id
_entity.type
_entity.pdbx_description
1 polymer ?
#
loop_
_entity_poly.entity_id
_entity_poly.type
_entity_poly.pdbx_seq_one_letter_code
_entity_poly.pdbx_strand_id
1 'polypeptide(L)'
;PHRYHRTAAIATARRPKPKIRSKQISNLNDETSEAKTKKDLWLYNTMSRQKEVFKPKVSGKVGMYVCGITAYDFSHIGHARAYVTFDCLYRYLKYLGYEVCYVRNFTDVDDKIIARANELGENPISLSRRFCDEFLQDMASLHCLPPSVEPRVSDHIPQIIDMIKQIIDNGYAYC
;
A
#
# COMPACT_ATOMS: atom_id res chain seq x y z
N PRO A 1 37.79 41.83 -66.43
CA PRO A 1 37.15 40.50 -66.30
C PRO A 1 35.71 40.60 -65.76
N HIS A 2 34.74 40.29 -66.62
CA HIS A 2 33.34 39.81 -66.41
C HIS A 2 32.62 40.11 -65.06
N ARG A 3 31.33 40.45 -64.95
CA ARG A 3 30.14 40.41 -65.83
C ARG A 3 29.02 41.20 -65.11
N TYR A 4 28.03 41.64 -65.89
CA TYR A 4 26.75 42.24 -65.49
C TYR A 4 25.92 41.38 -64.51
N HIS A 5 25.14 42.01 -63.62
CA HIS A 5 23.66 41.94 -63.62
C HIS A 5 23.02 43.01 -62.71
N ARG A 6 22.01 43.70 -63.27
CA ARG A 6 21.09 44.67 -62.64
C ARG A 6 19.98 43.98 -61.84
N THR A 7 19.43 44.70 -60.84
CA THR A 7 18.01 44.94 -60.43
C THR A 7 17.88 44.91 -58.91
N ALA A 8 17.00 45.63 -58.19
CA ALA A 8 16.10 46.76 -58.42
C ALA A 8 15.84 47.39 -57.03
N ALA A 9 15.54 48.68 -57.01
CA ALA A 9 15.26 49.46 -55.81
C ALA A 9 13.83 49.27 -55.29
N ILE A 10 13.61 49.24 -53.97
CA ILE A 10 12.33 49.65 -53.34
C ILE A 10 12.62 50.35 -52.01
N ALA A 11 12.31 51.64 -51.95
CA ALA A 11 12.21 52.44 -50.73
C ALA A 11 10.91 52.09 -49.98
N THR A 12 10.97 51.93 -48.66
CA THR A 12 9.77 51.83 -47.83
C THR A 12 9.75 52.87 -46.72
N ALA A 13 8.64 53.62 -46.71
CA ALA A 13 8.34 54.74 -45.84
C ALA A 13 8.21 54.33 -44.36
N ARG A 14 8.65 55.22 -43.46
CA ARG A 14 8.50 55.10 -42.00
C ARG A 14 7.01 55.14 -41.62
N ARG A 15 6.52 54.10 -40.94
CA ARG A 15 5.21 54.08 -40.25
C ARG A 15 5.35 54.54 -38.80
N PRO A 16 4.39 55.30 -38.23
CA PRO A 16 4.45 55.73 -36.83
C PRO A 16 4.02 54.61 -35.87
N LYS A 17 4.63 54.58 -34.67
CA LYS A 17 4.35 53.61 -33.60
C LYS A 17 2.99 53.88 -32.95
N PRO A 18 2.16 52.85 -32.64
CA PRO A 18 0.92 53.06 -31.90
C PRO A 18 1.18 53.24 -30.39
N LYS A 19 0.41 54.15 -29.77
CA LYS A 19 0.44 54.48 -28.33
C LYS A 19 -0.12 53.33 -27.49
N ILE A 20 0.65 52.88 -26.51
CA ILE A 20 0.23 51.91 -25.49
C ILE A 20 -0.74 52.62 -24.53
N ARG A 21 -1.96 52.06 -24.38
CA ARG A 21 -2.97 52.53 -23.43
C ARG A 21 -2.87 51.67 -22.17
N SER A 22 -2.36 52.24 -21.09
CA SER A 22 -2.38 51.63 -19.76
C SER A 22 -3.80 51.68 -19.19
N LYS A 23 -4.34 50.52 -18.79
CA LYS A 23 -5.44 50.43 -17.81
C LYS A 23 -5.57 49.00 -17.26
N GLN A 24 -5.39 48.91 -15.94
CA GLN A 24 -5.87 47.90 -14.99
C GLN A 24 -5.39 46.44 -15.17
N ILE A 25 -4.25 46.15 -14.54
CA ILE A 25 -3.94 44.80 -14.03
C ILE A 25 -4.65 44.72 -12.67
N SER A 26 -5.81 44.07 -12.63
CA SER A 26 -6.46 43.69 -11.38
C SER A 26 -5.94 42.32 -10.94
N ASN A 27 -5.28 42.32 -9.78
CA ASN A 27 -4.88 41.21 -8.92
C ASN A 27 -5.49 39.84 -9.28
N LEU A 28 -4.70 39.00 -9.94
CA LEU A 28 -4.82 37.55 -9.82
C LEU A 28 -4.00 37.17 -8.60
N ASN A 29 -4.66 37.10 -7.44
CA ASN A 29 -4.05 36.52 -6.27
C ASN A 29 -3.71 35.06 -6.59
N ASP A 30 -2.45 34.77 -6.37
CA ASP A 30 -1.78 33.50 -6.50
C ASP A 30 -2.32 32.51 -5.46
N GLU A 31 -3.50 31.95 -5.72
CA GLU A 31 -3.99 30.74 -5.07
C GLU A 31 -3.65 29.51 -5.92
N THR A 32 -2.40 29.40 -6.35
CA THR A 32 -1.85 28.12 -6.81
C THR A 32 -1.22 27.37 -5.64
N SER A 33 -2.00 27.12 -4.59
CA SER A 33 -1.67 26.01 -3.70
C SER A 33 -1.97 24.72 -4.46
N GLU A 34 -0.93 24.02 -4.88
CA GLU A 34 -0.97 22.80 -5.65
C GLU A 34 -1.91 21.75 -5.02
N ALA A 35 -3.18 21.77 -5.43
CA ALA A 35 -4.04 20.60 -5.35
C ALA A 35 -3.48 19.58 -6.35
N LYS A 36 -2.43 18.84 -5.95
CA LYS A 36 -1.99 17.62 -6.63
C LYS A 36 -3.25 16.85 -6.98
N THR A 37 -3.52 16.70 -8.26
CA THR A 37 -4.69 15.97 -8.75
C THR A 37 -4.63 14.57 -8.15
N LYS A 38 -5.45 14.31 -7.13
CA LYS A 38 -5.46 13.05 -6.41
C LYS A 38 -6.01 12.00 -7.38
N LYS A 39 -5.13 11.29 -8.07
CA LYS A 39 -5.54 10.17 -8.92
C LYS A 39 -6.25 9.15 -8.04
N ASP A 40 -7.44 8.73 -8.48
CA ASP A 40 -8.19 7.69 -7.80
C ASP A 40 -7.37 6.40 -7.75
N LEU A 41 -7.30 5.79 -6.56
CA LEU A 41 -6.72 4.46 -6.40
C LEU A 41 -7.79 3.43 -6.79
N TRP A 42 -7.49 2.61 -7.79
CA TRP A 42 -8.34 1.50 -8.19
C TRP A 42 -7.72 0.18 -7.71
N LEU A 43 -8.50 -0.62 -6.98
CA LEU A 43 -8.09 -1.94 -6.52
C LEU A 43 -9.01 -3.00 -7.12
N TYR A 44 -8.47 -4.18 -7.42
CA TYR A 44 -9.28 -5.32 -7.81
C TYR A 44 -9.94 -5.92 -6.58
N ASN A 45 -11.27 -5.96 -6.56
CA ASN A 45 -12.04 -6.52 -5.46
C ASN A 45 -12.46 -7.95 -5.82
N THR A 46 -11.93 -8.93 -5.10
CA THR A 46 -12.25 -10.35 -5.32
C THR A 46 -13.74 -10.66 -5.12
N MET A 47 -14.44 -9.95 -4.25
CA MET A 47 -15.87 -10.18 -3.97
C MET A 47 -16.76 -9.81 -5.16
N SER A 48 -16.46 -8.71 -5.85
CA SER A 48 -17.19 -8.26 -7.04
C SER A 48 -16.52 -8.64 -8.37
N ARG A 49 -15.29 -9.17 -8.31
CA ARG A 49 -14.46 -9.59 -9.45
C ARG A 49 -14.14 -8.49 -10.46
N GLN A 50 -14.09 -7.23 -10.03
CA GLN A 50 -13.82 -6.08 -10.87
C GLN A 50 -12.90 -5.07 -10.18
N LYS A 51 -12.37 -4.11 -10.95
CA LYS A 51 -11.64 -2.98 -10.38
C LYS A 51 -12.63 -1.94 -9.86
N GLU A 52 -12.41 -1.47 -8.65
CA GLU A 52 -13.26 -0.49 -7.97
C GLU A 52 -12.42 0.65 -7.42
N VAL A 53 -13.00 1.85 -7.37
CA VAL A 53 -12.38 2.99 -6.69
C VAL A 53 -12.29 2.65 -5.20
N PHE A 54 -11.07 2.66 -4.68
CA PHE A 54 -10.82 2.46 -3.26
C PHE A 54 -11.35 3.64 -2.46
N LYS A 55 -12.32 3.36 -1.59
CA LYS A 55 -12.89 4.31 -0.64
C LYS A 55 -12.69 3.77 0.77
N PRO A 56 -11.92 4.46 1.63
CA PRO A 56 -11.70 4.00 2.99
C PRO A 56 -13.00 4.06 3.81
N LYS A 57 -13.15 3.16 4.78
CA LYS A 57 -14.28 3.15 5.72
C LYS A 57 -14.36 4.45 6.54
N VAL A 58 -13.20 4.99 6.92
CA VAL A 58 -13.06 6.28 7.62
C VAL A 58 -12.18 7.17 6.76
N SER A 59 -12.63 8.40 6.48
CA SER A 59 -11.88 9.33 5.61
C SER A 59 -10.45 9.52 6.11
N GLY A 60 -9.47 9.38 5.22
CA GLY A 60 -8.04 9.50 5.54
C GLY A 60 -7.40 8.32 6.27
N LYS A 61 -8.18 7.31 6.70
CA LYS A 61 -7.66 6.15 7.45
C LYS A 61 -7.91 4.82 6.74
N VAL A 62 -6.92 3.94 6.74
CA VAL A 62 -7.01 2.62 6.12
C VAL A 62 -6.66 1.54 7.14
N GLY A 63 -7.58 0.61 7.38
CA GLY A 63 -7.25 -0.66 8.03
C GLY A 63 -6.90 -1.69 6.95
N MET A 64 -5.72 -2.30 7.05
CA MET A 64 -5.25 -3.33 6.12
C MET A 64 -4.85 -4.57 6.92
N TYR A 65 -5.55 -5.68 6.70
CA TYR A 65 -5.20 -6.98 7.27
C TYR A 65 -4.64 -7.88 6.17
N VAL A 66 -3.47 -8.48 6.41
CA VAL A 66 -2.86 -9.48 5.53
C VAL A 66 -2.61 -10.73 6.36
N CYS A 67 -3.13 -11.89 5.93
CA CYS A 67 -2.84 -13.16 6.60
C CYS A 67 -1.33 -13.40 6.63
N GLY A 68 -0.80 -13.73 7.80
CA GLY A 68 0.59 -14.12 7.93
C GLY A 68 0.82 -15.61 7.69
N ILE A 69 1.97 -16.10 8.15
CA ILE A 69 2.39 -17.49 7.96
C ILE A 69 1.86 -18.41 9.07
N THR A 70 1.74 -19.70 8.74
CA THR A 70 1.82 -20.77 9.74
C THR A 70 3.29 -21.03 10.03
N ALA A 71 3.74 -20.75 11.26
CA ALA A 71 5.15 -20.75 11.62
C ALA A 71 5.65 -22.17 11.96
N TYR A 72 5.79 -23.04 10.97
CA TYR A 72 6.32 -24.41 11.14
C TYR A 72 7.59 -24.71 10.34
N ASP A 73 7.95 -23.84 9.40
CA ASP A 73 9.13 -23.97 8.53
C ASP A 73 9.57 -22.59 7.99
N PHE A 74 10.71 -22.56 7.29
CA PHE A 74 11.28 -21.36 6.67
C PHE A 74 10.40 -20.76 5.57
N SER A 75 10.58 -19.45 5.33
CA SER A 75 9.88 -18.77 4.24
C SER A 75 10.35 -19.26 2.86
N HIS A 76 9.40 -19.52 1.97
CA HIS A 76 9.70 -19.77 0.56
C HIS A 76 9.36 -18.57 -0.32
N ILE A 77 9.78 -18.57 -1.59
CA ILE A 77 9.55 -17.47 -2.54
C ILE A 77 8.08 -17.05 -2.69
N GLY A 78 7.13 -17.98 -2.49
CA GLY A 78 5.70 -17.66 -2.46
C GLY A 78 5.33 -16.65 -1.35
N HIS A 79 5.93 -16.77 -0.17
CA HIS A 79 5.76 -15.80 0.93
C HIS A 79 6.36 -14.46 0.53
N ALA A 80 7.61 -14.45 0.05
CA ALA A 80 8.29 -13.23 -0.38
C ALA A 80 7.46 -12.45 -1.41
N ARG A 81 6.95 -13.13 -2.45
CA ARG A 81 6.08 -12.52 -3.45
C ARG A 81 4.84 -11.87 -2.83
N ALA A 82 4.16 -12.57 -1.93
CA ALA A 82 2.95 -12.05 -1.29
C ALA A 82 3.26 -10.81 -0.44
N TYR A 83 4.22 -10.90 0.48
CA TYR A 83 4.51 -9.81 1.41
C TYR A 83 5.14 -8.59 0.74
N VAL A 84 6.00 -8.76 -0.27
CA VAL A 84 6.51 -7.64 -1.06
C VAL A 84 5.38 -6.95 -1.83
N THR A 85 4.41 -7.70 -2.36
CA THR A 85 3.23 -7.10 -3.04
C THR A 85 2.42 -6.24 -2.08
N PHE A 86 2.15 -6.73 -0.87
CA PHE A 86 1.42 -5.97 0.14
C PHE A 86 2.24 -4.83 0.75
N ASP A 87 3.56 -4.95 0.85
CA ASP A 87 4.45 -3.86 1.24
C ASP A 87 4.41 -2.71 0.23
N CYS A 88 4.44 -3.03 -1.07
CA CYS A 88 4.22 -2.04 -2.13
C CYS A 88 2.89 -1.31 -1.96
N LEU A 89 1.79 -2.04 -1.68
CA LEU A 89 0.49 -1.43 -1.41
C LEU A 89 0.51 -0.56 -0.14
N TYR A 90 1.11 -1.04 0.94
CA TYR A 90 1.22 -0.31 2.21
C TYR A 90 1.97 1.01 2.04
N ARG A 91 3.14 0.97 1.37
CA ARG A 91 3.95 2.15 1.03
C ARG A 91 3.18 3.10 0.13
N TYR A 92 2.46 2.58 -0.86
CA TYR A 92 1.70 3.41 -1.79
C TYR A 92 0.52 4.11 -1.10
N LEU A 93 -0.21 3.42 -0.21
CA LEU A 93 -1.27 4.04 0.59
C LEU A 93 -0.73 5.15 1.49
N LYS A 94 0.42 4.93 2.15
CA LYS A 94 1.11 5.96 2.93
C LYS A 94 1.54 7.15 2.05
N TYR A 95 2.08 6.88 0.86
CA TYR A 95 2.46 7.92 -0.10
C TYR A 95 1.25 8.77 -0.55
N LEU A 96 0.07 8.17 -0.69
CA LEU A 96 -1.19 8.87 -0.97
C LEU A 96 -1.73 9.71 0.21
N GLY A 97 -1.04 9.71 1.35
CA GLY A 97 -1.38 10.49 2.54
C GLY A 97 -2.38 9.81 3.48
N TYR A 98 -2.60 8.50 3.35
CA TYR A 98 -3.43 7.76 4.29
C TYR A 98 -2.68 7.44 5.59
N GLU A 99 -3.38 7.54 6.71
CA GLU A 99 -3.00 6.90 7.97
C GLU A 99 -3.37 5.42 7.86
N VAL A 100 -2.37 4.55 7.72
CA VAL A 100 -2.59 3.12 7.49
C VAL A 100 -2.24 2.32 8.75
N CYS A 101 -3.23 1.61 9.29
CA CYS A 101 -3.06 0.57 10.30
C CYS A 101 -2.92 -0.78 9.59
N TYR A 102 -1.69 -1.29 9.51
CA TYR A 102 -1.38 -2.57 8.91
C TYR A 102 -1.30 -3.66 9.99
N VAL A 103 -2.13 -4.69 9.88
CA VAL A 103 -2.13 -5.86 10.76
C VAL A 103 -1.73 -7.11 9.98
N ARG A 104 -0.82 -7.92 10.54
CA ARG A 104 -0.45 -9.24 10.01
C ARG A 104 -0.34 -10.24 11.15
N ASN A 105 -1.07 -11.34 11.13
CA ASN A 105 -0.99 -12.30 12.25
C ASN A 105 0.21 -13.25 12.11
N PHE A 106 0.53 -13.98 13.18
CA PHE A 106 1.22 -15.27 13.09
C PHE A 106 0.27 -16.38 13.51
N THR A 107 0.14 -17.40 12.68
CA THR A 107 -0.51 -18.65 13.07
C THR A 107 0.54 -19.54 13.72
N ASP A 108 0.69 -19.39 15.05
CA ASP A 108 1.70 -20.07 15.85
C ASP A 108 1.14 -21.27 16.66
N VAL A 109 -0.13 -21.60 16.43
CA VAL A 109 -0.84 -22.81 16.88
C VAL A 109 -1.58 -23.39 15.67
N ASP A 110 -1.17 -24.58 15.23
CA ASP A 110 -1.71 -25.28 14.06
C ASP A 110 -1.28 -26.76 14.09
N ASP A 111 -2.05 -27.66 13.47
CA ASP A 111 -1.73 -29.09 13.39
C ASP A 111 -0.37 -29.36 12.74
N LYS A 112 0.03 -28.55 11.74
CA LYS A 112 1.33 -28.67 11.08
C LYS A 112 2.49 -28.37 12.03
N ILE A 113 2.30 -27.42 12.95
CA ILE A 113 3.30 -27.07 13.96
C ILE A 113 3.44 -28.22 14.96
N ILE A 114 2.33 -28.80 15.40
CA ILE A 114 2.32 -29.96 16.32
C ILE A 114 3.01 -31.16 15.68
N ALA A 115 2.66 -31.49 14.43
CA ALA A 115 3.26 -32.59 13.69
C ALA A 115 4.79 -32.39 13.56
N ARG A 116 5.22 -31.21 13.13
CA ARG A 116 6.64 -30.90 12.95
C ARG A 116 7.42 -30.90 14.26
N ALA A 117 6.84 -30.39 15.34
CA ALA A 117 7.44 -30.40 16.65
C ALA A 117 7.64 -31.82 17.19
N ASN A 118 6.67 -32.71 16.96
CA ASN A 118 6.78 -34.13 17.32
C ASN A 118 7.88 -34.84 16.54
N GLU A 119 8.03 -34.57 15.24
CA GLU A 119 9.12 -35.11 14.40
C GLU A 119 10.50 -34.73 14.93
N LEU A 120 10.65 -33.49 15.43
CA LEU A 120 11.92 -32.95 15.92
C LEU A 120 12.15 -33.20 17.42
N GLY A 121 11.14 -33.67 18.16
CA GLY A 121 11.20 -33.80 19.60
C GLY A 121 11.28 -32.46 20.34
N GLU A 122 10.71 -31.39 19.76
CA GLU A 122 10.73 -30.02 20.30
C GLU A 122 9.35 -29.61 20.85
N ASN A 123 9.30 -28.55 21.67
CA ASN A 123 8.02 -27.95 22.07
C ASN A 123 7.39 -27.17 20.89
N PRO A 124 6.10 -27.35 20.58
CA PRO A 124 5.44 -26.67 19.44
C PRO A 124 5.50 -25.14 19.48
N ILE A 125 5.36 -24.53 20.67
CA ILE A 125 5.40 -23.08 20.84
C ILE A 125 6.83 -22.55 20.67
N SER A 126 7.83 -23.30 21.15
CA SER A 126 9.24 -22.95 20.92
C SER A 126 9.60 -23.04 19.44
N LEU A 127 9.13 -24.07 18.75
CA LEU A 127 9.32 -24.26 17.32
C LEU A 127 8.69 -23.12 16.51
N SER A 128 7.44 -22.77 16.82
CA SER A 128 6.76 -21.70 16.09
C SER A 128 7.34 -20.33 16.36
N ARG A 129 7.79 -20.04 17.59
CA ARG A 129 8.54 -18.81 17.89
C ARG A 129 9.81 -18.69 17.06
N ARG A 130 10.60 -19.77 16.96
CA ARG A 130 11.80 -19.80 16.11
C ARG A 130 11.48 -19.43 14.67
N PHE A 131 10.46 -20.04 14.07
CA PHE A 131 10.10 -19.73 12.67
C PHE A 131 9.44 -18.36 12.48
N CYS A 132 8.78 -17.80 13.50
CA CYS A 132 8.37 -16.40 13.47
C CYS A 132 9.59 -15.47 13.40
N ASP A 133 10.63 -15.74 14.19
CA ASP A 133 11.83 -14.91 14.23
C ASP A 133 12.62 -15.02 12.91
N GLU A 134 12.74 -16.22 12.34
CA GLU A 134 13.31 -16.42 11.00
C GLU A 134 12.52 -15.66 9.93
N PHE A 135 11.20 -15.74 9.95
CA PHE A 135 10.35 -14.98 9.04
C PHE A 135 10.55 -13.46 9.16
N LEU A 136 10.72 -12.94 10.38
CA LEU A 136 11.00 -11.53 10.60
C LEU A 136 12.34 -11.11 9.99
N GLN A 137 13.37 -11.96 10.10
CA GLN A 137 14.67 -11.73 9.48
C GLN A 137 14.57 -11.73 7.94
N ASP A 138 13.79 -12.65 7.37
CA ASP A 138 13.52 -12.67 5.93
C ASP A 138 12.82 -11.40 5.46
N MET A 139 11.78 -10.96 6.17
CA MET A 139 11.04 -9.74 5.83
C MET A 139 11.92 -8.49 5.93
N ALA A 140 12.79 -8.42 6.94
CA ALA A 140 13.77 -7.36 7.09
C ALA A 140 14.78 -7.37 5.92
N SER A 141 15.26 -8.55 5.52
CA SER A 141 16.19 -8.72 4.40
C SER A 141 15.57 -8.34 3.04
N LEU A 142 14.25 -8.52 2.90
CA LEU A 142 13.47 -8.06 1.74
C LEU A 142 13.08 -6.58 1.80
N HIS A 143 13.49 -5.86 2.86
CA HIS A 143 13.13 -4.47 3.13
C HIS A 143 11.61 -4.22 3.23
N CYS A 144 10.83 -5.24 3.60
CA CYS A 144 9.42 -5.06 3.92
C CYS A 144 9.29 -4.21 5.19
N LEU A 145 8.37 -3.24 5.21
CA LEU A 145 8.07 -2.50 6.42
C LEU A 145 7.35 -3.39 7.44
N PRO A 146 7.63 -3.24 8.74
CA PRO A 146 6.88 -3.96 9.76
C PRO A 146 5.42 -3.50 9.77
N PRO A 147 4.48 -4.41 10.07
CA PRO A 147 3.10 -4.04 10.35
C PRO A 147 2.99 -3.17 11.60
N SER A 148 1.88 -2.46 11.72
CA SER A 148 1.52 -1.70 12.92
C SER A 148 1.22 -2.63 14.10
N VAL A 149 0.62 -3.80 13.83
CA VAL A 149 0.28 -4.81 14.84
C VAL A 149 0.56 -6.20 14.27
N GLU A 150 1.20 -7.06 15.06
CA GLU A 150 1.55 -8.42 14.64
C GLU A 150 1.07 -9.47 15.67
N PRO A 151 -0.24 -9.77 15.74
CA PRO A 151 -0.79 -10.64 16.78
C PRO A 151 -0.43 -12.11 16.52
N ARG A 152 -0.13 -12.85 17.60
CA ARG A 152 0.01 -14.31 17.58
C ARG A 152 -1.30 -14.96 18.02
N VAL A 153 -1.61 -16.14 17.47
CA VAL A 153 -2.81 -16.90 17.86
C VAL A 153 -2.74 -17.30 19.34
N SER A 154 -1.56 -17.75 19.80
CA SER A 154 -1.34 -18.14 21.20
C SER A 154 -1.68 -17.05 22.21
N ASP A 155 -1.48 -15.77 21.86
CA ASP A 155 -1.79 -14.61 22.71
C ASP A 155 -3.28 -14.22 22.71
N HIS A 156 -4.09 -14.78 21.81
CA HIS A 156 -5.49 -14.38 21.58
C HIS A 156 -6.51 -15.50 21.81
N ILE A 157 -6.09 -16.62 22.42
CA ILE A 157 -6.98 -17.76 22.72
C ILE A 157 -8.23 -17.34 23.52
N PRO A 158 -8.15 -16.50 24.59
CA PRO A 158 -9.35 -16.07 25.31
C PRO A 158 -10.38 -15.36 24.40
N GLN A 159 -9.92 -14.46 23.53
CA GLN A 159 -10.77 -13.71 22.61
C GLN A 159 -11.40 -14.61 21.55
N ILE A 160 -10.66 -15.62 21.07
CA ILE A 160 -11.18 -16.64 20.15
C ILE A 160 -12.30 -17.44 20.83
N ILE A 161 -12.09 -17.88 22.07
CA ILE A 161 -13.10 -18.61 22.86
C ILE A 161 -14.35 -17.75 23.05
N ASP A 162 -14.20 -16.48 23.41
CA ASP A 162 -15.34 -15.59 23.62
C ASP A 162 -16.11 -15.30 22.33
N MET A 163 -15.41 -15.17 21.20
CA MET A 163 -16.06 -15.07 19.89
C MET A 163 -16.85 -16.35 19.57
N ILE A 164 -16.29 -17.54 19.81
CA ILE A 164 -16.99 -18.81 19.58
C ILE A 164 -18.26 -18.90 20.45
N LYS A 165 -18.19 -18.52 21.73
CA LYS A 165 -19.36 -18.48 22.62
C LYS A 165 -20.46 -17.59 22.02
N GLN A 166 -20.12 -16.40 21.55
CA GLN A 166 -21.10 -15.51 20.91
C GLN A 166 -21.73 -16.13 19.65
N ILE A 167 -20.97 -16.88 18.86
CA ILE A 167 -21.50 -17.56 17.66
C ILE A 167 -22.49 -18.66 18.08
N ILE A 168 -22.18 -19.41 19.14
CA ILE A 168 -23.06 -20.45 19.71
C ILE A 168 -24.35 -19.81 20.27
N ASP A 169 -24.21 -18.76 21.08
CA ASP A 169 -25.34 -18.05 21.71
C ASP A 169 -26.32 -17.48 20.66
N ASN A 170 -25.79 -17.07 19.51
CA ASN A 170 -26.59 -16.57 18.39
C ASN A 170 -27.18 -17.68 17.49
N GLY A 171 -26.97 -18.96 17.83
CA GLY A 171 -27.50 -20.09 17.07
C GLY A 171 -26.81 -20.35 15.72
N TYR A 172 -25.60 -19.80 15.52
CA TYR A 172 -24.80 -20.01 14.30
C TYR A 172 -23.73 -21.09 14.44
N ALA A 173 -23.59 -21.70 15.61
CA ALA A 173 -22.72 -22.84 15.88
C ALA A 173 -23.36 -23.83 16.88
N TYR A 174 -22.80 -25.02 16.98
CA TYR A 174 -23.22 -26.08 17.90
C TYR A 174 -22.01 -26.73 18.57
N CYS A 175 -22.24 -27.44 19.67
CA CYS A 175 -21.24 -28.19 20.42
C CYS A 175 -21.31 -29.69 20.11
#